data_AF-A0A950F9H3-F1
#
_entry.id   AF-A0A950F9H3-F1
#
_cell.length_a   1.000
_cell.length_b   1.000
_cell.length_c   1.000
_cell.angle_alpha   90.00
_cell.angle_beta   90.00
_cell.angle_gamma   90.00
#
_symmetry.space_group_name_H-M   'P 1'
#
loop_
_entity.id
_entity.type
_entity.pdbx_description
1 polymer ?
#
loop_
_entity_poly.entity_id
_entity_poly.type
_entity_poly.pdbx_seq_one_letter_code
_entity_poly.pdbx_strand_id
1 'polypeptide(L)'
;MKISMFHLMPHRELPADFESKYHSVWVDPPFWELAEPNRVGQYYNWTLDELIYAAKAGMDGICVNEHHQNAYGFMPSPNLMGSALARATNDLDVALVQMGATLPTTIPPIRVAEEYAMLDCISGGRLVAGMPLGTAMDADLCYGITPIEHRDRYYEAHDLILKAWQSREIFAWNGKYFQLPMVNLWPRPIQTPYPPVWIPGSGSLSTWDFSAKHDHCYCFLSYYGNNLGKRVMDGFWEFVDKNSIDPNPYRAGFLQLVAVSETDAQ
;
A
#
# COMPACT_ATOMS: atom_id res chain seq x y z
N MET A 1 5.31 10.13 -17.47
CA MET A 1 4.32 9.64 -16.51
C MET A 1 4.50 8.14 -16.40
N LYS A 2 4.46 7.58 -15.20
CA LYS A 2 4.58 6.14 -14.94
C LYS A 2 3.19 5.57 -14.62
N ILE A 3 2.86 4.40 -15.16
CA ILE A 3 1.55 3.77 -15.01
C ILE A 3 1.71 2.41 -14.33
N SER A 4 1.06 2.27 -13.18
CA SER A 4 1.06 1.01 -12.42
C SER A 4 -0.34 0.41 -12.33
N MET A 5 -0.45 -0.91 -12.51
CA MET A 5 -1.70 -1.63 -12.32
C MET A 5 -1.94 -1.86 -10.82
N PHE A 6 -2.88 -1.14 -10.23
CA PHE A 6 -3.34 -1.34 -8.85
C PHE A 6 -4.49 -2.33 -8.81
N HIS A 7 -4.38 -3.33 -7.93
CA HIS A 7 -5.44 -4.31 -7.74
C HIS A 7 -5.90 -4.37 -6.29
N LEU A 8 -7.16 -4.02 -6.06
CA LEU A 8 -7.80 -3.98 -4.73
C LEU A 8 -8.14 -5.39 -4.19
N MET A 9 -8.28 -6.36 -5.10
CA MET A 9 -8.83 -7.71 -4.86
C MET A 9 -10.18 -7.68 -4.11
N PRO A 10 -11.19 -6.99 -4.67
CA PRO A 10 -12.50 -6.85 -4.02
C PRO A 10 -13.32 -8.14 -4.11
N HIS A 11 -14.40 -8.20 -3.35
CA HIS A 11 -15.44 -9.20 -3.57
C HIS A 11 -16.02 -9.09 -4.97
N ARG A 12 -15.89 -10.15 -5.78
CA ARG A 12 -16.34 -10.16 -7.18
C ARG A 12 -17.81 -10.54 -7.36
N GLU A 13 -18.42 -11.16 -6.35
CA GLU A 13 -19.71 -11.85 -6.46
C GLU A 13 -20.67 -11.46 -5.32
N LEU A 14 -20.73 -10.17 -4.97
CA LEU A 14 -21.69 -9.73 -3.95
C LEU A 14 -23.13 -9.97 -4.47
N PRO A 15 -24.05 -10.40 -3.60
CA PRO A 15 -25.43 -10.62 -4.01
C PRO A 15 -26.10 -9.29 -4.38
N ALA A 16 -27.04 -9.34 -5.31
CA ALA A 16 -27.69 -8.12 -5.83
C ALA A 16 -28.48 -7.33 -4.76
N ASP A 17 -28.90 -8.00 -3.68
CA ASP A 17 -29.60 -7.40 -2.54
C ASP A 17 -28.65 -6.96 -1.41
N PHE A 18 -27.33 -6.99 -1.62
CA PHE A 18 -26.31 -6.72 -0.60
C PHE A 18 -26.58 -5.41 0.15
N GLU A 19 -26.77 -4.30 -0.56
CA GLU A 19 -26.96 -2.96 0.02
C GLU A 19 -28.25 -2.85 0.86
N SER A 20 -29.23 -3.74 0.63
CA SER A 20 -30.48 -3.78 1.39
C SER A 20 -30.41 -4.67 2.63
N LYS A 21 -29.57 -5.71 2.59
CA LYS A 21 -29.48 -6.73 3.64
C LYS A 21 -28.33 -6.47 4.62
N TYR A 22 -27.23 -5.89 4.16
CA TYR A 22 -26.02 -5.69 4.94
C TYR A 22 -25.68 -4.21 5.06
N HIS A 23 -25.14 -3.85 6.22
CA HIS A 23 -24.80 -2.47 6.53
C HIS A 23 -23.52 -2.00 5.81
N SER A 24 -22.48 -2.83 5.76
CA SER A 24 -21.21 -2.46 5.16
C SER A 24 -20.41 -3.63 4.60
N VAL A 25 -19.77 -3.40 3.46
CA VAL A 25 -18.79 -4.33 2.87
C VAL A 25 -17.42 -4.25 3.56
N TRP A 26 -17.17 -3.18 4.33
CA TRP A 26 -15.86 -2.90 4.92
C TRP A 26 -15.84 -3.13 6.45
N VAL A 27 -16.98 -3.05 7.13
CA VAL A 27 -17.02 -3.06 8.61
C VAL A 27 -17.33 -4.46 9.15
N ASP A 28 -18.47 -5.00 8.76
CA ASP A 28 -19.13 -6.14 9.41
C ASP A 28 -19.71 -7.19 8.42
N PRO A 29 -19.14 -7.42 7.21
CA PRO A 29 -19.69 -8.41 6.30
C PRO A 29 -19.47 -9.83 6.84
N PRO A 30 -20.54 -10.63 7.03
CA PRO A 30 -20.40 -12.01 7.51
C PRO A 30 -19.85 -12.91 6.40
N PHE A 31 -18.62 -13.43 6.57
CA PHE A 31 -17.97 -14.29 5.59
C PHE A 31 -18.86 -15.45 5.12
N TRP A 32 -19.47 -16.19 6.06
CA TRP A 32 -20.25 -17.39 5.75
C TRP A 32 -21.59 -17.14 5.03
N GLU A 33 -22.04 -15.89 4.91
CA GLU A 33 -23.23 -15.56 4.11
C GLU A 33 -22.89 -14.97 2.75
N LEU A 34 -21.68 -14.43 2.60
CA LEU A 34 -21.28 -13.67 1.42
C LEU A 34 -20.25 -14.42 0.57
N ALA A 35 -19.51 -15.35 1.15
CA ALA A 35 -18.34 -15.94 0.54
C ALA A 35 -18.19 -17.43 0.83
N GLU A 36 -17.56 -18.12 -0.11
CA GLU A 36 -17.22 -19.54 -0.01
C GLU A 36 -15.69 -19.71 -0.07
N PRO A 37 -15.05 -20.49 0.82
CA PRO A 37 -13.59 -20.58 0.90
C PRO A 37 -12.90 -20.94 -0.42
N ASN A 38 -13.43 -21.93 -1.15
CA ASN A 38 -12.85 -22.35 -2.44
C ASN A 38 -12.99 -21.26 -3.51
N ARG A 39 -14.08 -20.48 -3.47
CA ARG A 39 -14.33 -19.41 -4.43
C ARG A 39 -13.42 -18.22 -4.18
N VAL A 40 -13.32 -17.79 -2.92
CA VAL A 40 -12.38 -16.74 -2.51
C VAL A 40 -10.94 -17.15 -2.78
N GLY A 41 -10.59 -18.41 -2.55
CA GLY A 41 -9.27 -18.95 -2.88
C GLY A 41 -8.89 -18.74 -4.35
N GLN A 42 -9.87 -18.80 -5.26
CA GLN A 42 -9.65 -18.55 -6.68
C GLN A 42 -9.32 -17.07 -6.99
N TYR A 43 -9.81 -16.11 -6.20
CA TYR A 43 -9.55 -14.69 -6.42
C TYR A 43 -8.05 -14.35 -6.35
N TYR A 44 -7.31 -15.04 -5.49
CA TYR A 44 -5.86 -14.86 -5.39
C TYR A 44 -5.14 -15.26 -6.68
N ASN A 45 -5.48 -16.42 -7.26
CA ASN A 45 -4.88 -16.87 -8.50
C ASN A 45 -5.23 -15.93 -9.66
N TRP A 46 -6.50 -15.53 -9.79
CA TRP A 46 -6.89 -14.55 -10.82
C TRP A 46 -6.16 -13.21 -10.66
N THR A 47 -6.02 -12.72 -9.42
CA THR A 47 -5.31 -11.47 -9.14
C THR A 47 -3.83 -11.57 -9.53
N LEU A 48 -3.16 -12.69 -9.22
CA LEU A 48 -1.78 -12.93 -9.64
C LEU A 48 -1.67 -12.98 -11.17
N ASP A 49 -2.57 -13.70 -11.84
CA ASP A 49 -2.60 -13.81 -13.31
C ASP A 49 -2.79 -12.44 -13.97
N GLU A 50 -3.72 -11.63 -13.47
CA GLU A 50 -4.02 -10.27 -13.96
C GLU A 50 -2.81 -9.33 -13.77
N LEU A 51 -2.15 -9.35 -12.60
CA LEU A 51 -0.97 -8.53 -12.34
C LEU A 51 0.23 -8.99 -13.19
N ILE A 52 0.45 -10.30 -13.35
CA ILE A 52 1.50 -10.83 -14.23
C ILE A 52 1.23 -10.46 -15.69
N TYR A 53 -0.04 -10.51 -16.12
CA TYR A 53 -0.42 -10.07 -17.46
C TYR A 53 -0.14 -8.57 -17.66
N ALA A 54 -0.49 -7.73 -16.68
CA ALA A 54 -0.21 -6.30 -16.71
C ALA A 54 1.30 -6.01 -16.84
N ALA A 55 2.15 -6.75 -16.12
CA ALA A 55 3.60 -6.67 -16.27
C ALA A 55 4.06 -7.03 -17.69
N LYS A 56 3.55 -8.14 -18.25
CA LYS A 56 3.86 -8.56 -19.63
C LYS A 56 3.37 -7.58 -20.70
N ALA A 57 2.28 -6.86 -20.41
CA ALA A 57 1.71 -5.83 -21.27
C ALA A 57 2.50 -4.50 -21.25
N GLY A 58 3.54 -4.39 -20.42
CA GLY A 58 4.44 -3.23 -20.38
C GLY A 58 4.02 -2.12 -19.42
N MET A 59 3.23 -2.43 -18.38
CA MET A 59 3.00 -1.49 -17.28
C MET A 59 4.32 -1.21 -16.53
N ASP A 60 4.51 0.03 -16.07
CA ASP A 60 5.71 0.42 -15.32
C ASP A 60 5.76 -0.21 -13.92
N GLY A 61 4.60 -0.59 -13.37
CA GLY A 61 4.50 -1.23 -12.06
C GLY A 61 3.26 -2.08 -11.89
N ILE A 62 3.33 -3.00 -10.95
CA ILE A 62 2.21 -3.81 -10.47
C ILE A 62 2.06 -3.60 -8.98
N CYS A 63 0.83 -3.33 -8.54
CA CYS A 63 0.57 -2.77 -7.23
C CYS A 63 -0.47 -3.59 -6.47
N VAL A 64 -0.07 -4.00 -5.27
CA VAL A 64 -0.88 -4.79 -4.34
C VAL A 64 -1.28 -3.93 -3.14
N ASN A 65 -2.44 -4.20 -2.55
CA ASN A 65 -3.01 -3.44 -1.43
C ASN A 65 -3.19 -4.30 -0.17
N GLU A 66 -3.67 -3.71 0.92
CA GLU A 66 -3.93 -4.44 2.16
C GLU A 66 -5.30 -4.08 2.75
N HIS A 67 -6.09 -5.09 3.12
CA HIS A 67 -7.33 -4.94 3.89
C HIS A 67 -7.63 -6.17 4.75
N HIS A 68 -8.40 -5.96 5.82
CA HIS A 68 -8.57 -6.96 6.88
C HIS A 68 -10.00 -7.17 7.30
N GLN A 69 -10.36 -8.43 7.59
CA GLN A 69 -11.65 -8.84 8.15
C GLN A 69 -12.89 -8.28 7.41
N ASN A 70 -12.79 -8.08 6.10
CA ASN A 70 -13.85 -7.46 5.32
C ASN A 70 -13.99 -8.09 3.92
N ALA A 71 -15.02 -7.67 3.19
CA ALA A 71 -15.27 -8.04 1.80
C ALA A 71 -14.85 -6.94 0.82
N TYR A 72 -14.27 -5.84 1.31
CA TYR A 72 -13.77 -4.73 0.49
C TYR A 72 -12.48 -5.12 -0.23
N GLY A 73 -11.58 -5.86 0.43
CA GLY A 73 -10.36 -6.40 -0.17
C GLY A 73 -9.92 -7.68 0.52
N PHE A 74 -9.65 -8.72 -0.27
CA PHE A 74 -9.29 -10.05 0.25
C PHE A 74 -7.79 -10.21 0.53
N MET A 75 -6.99 -9.13 0.54
CA MET A 75 -5.53 -9.21 0.64
C MET A 75 -5.05 -8.78 2.03
N PRO A 76 -5.01 -9.68 3.04
CA PRO A 76 -4.57 -9.33 4.38
C PRO A 76 -3.04 -9.30 4.53
N SER A 77 -2.31 -10.00 3.66
CA SER A 77 -0.84 -10.00 3.67
C SER A 77 -0.32 -9.79 2.26
N PRO A 78 -0.10 -8.55 1.87
CA PRO A 78 0.27 -8.25 0.49
C PRO A 78 1.72 -8.63 0.19
N ASN A 79 2.55 -8.84 1.21
CA ASN A 79 3.93 -9.31 1.04
C ASN A 79 3.98 -10.75 0.52
N LEU A 80 2.97 -11.58 0.84
CA LEU A 80 2.85 -12.92 0.26
C LEU A 80 2.57 -12.85 -1.25
N MET A 81 1.62 -12.01 -1.66
CA MET A 81 1.33 -11.75 -3.08
C MET A 81 2.55 -11.16 -3.79
N GLY A 82 3.17 -10.15 -3.16
CA GLY A 82 4.40 -9.51 -3.63
C GLY A 82 5.53 -10.52 -3.86
N SER A 83 5.69 -11.54 -2.99
CA SER A 83 6.73 -12.55 -3.16
C SER A 83 6.54 -13.42 -4.41
N ALA A 84 5.29 -13.81 -4.69
CA ALA A 84 4.95 -14.57 -5.89
C ALA A 84 5.18 -13.74 -7.15
N LEU A 85 4.73 -12.48 -7.14
CA LEU A 85 4.92 -11.52 -8.24
C LEU A 85 6.39 -11.20 -8.47
N ALA A 86 7.18 -11.00 -7.40
CA ALA A 86 8.60 -10.69 -7.50
C ALA A 86 9.36 -11.74 -8.29
N ARG A 87 9.11 -13.02 -7.94
CA ARG A 87 9.74 -14.14 -8.63
C ARG A 87 9.18 -14.34 -10.04
N ALA A 88 7.87 -14.24 -10.21
CA ALA A 88 7.22 -14.49 -11.51
C ALA A 88 7.52 -13.43 -12.57
N THR A 89 7.95 -12.23 -12.17
CA THR A 89 8.24 -11.09 -13.06
C THR A 89 9.72 -10.74 -13.12
N ASN A 90 10.62 -11.63 -12.68
CA ASN A 90 12.03 -11.29 -12.52
C ASN A 90 12.76 -10.92 -13.82
N ASP A 91 12.24 -11.36 -14.96
CA ASP A 91 12.80 -11.08 -16.29
C ASP A 91 12.06 -9.93 -17.00
N LEU A 92 11.21 -9.18 -16.28
CA LEU A 92 10.43 -8.07 -16.80
C LEU A 92 10.85 -6.74 -16.16
N ASP A 93 10.84 -5.67 -16.95
CA ASP A 93 11.08 -4.31 -16.48
C ASP A 93 9.79 -3.74 -15.86
N VAL A 94 9.48 -4.18 -14.65
CA VAL A 94 8.26 -3.79 -13.90
C VAL A 94 8.56 -3.59 -12.42
N ALA A 95 8.11 -2.47 -11.85
CA ALA A 95 8.21 -2.20 -10.42
C ALA A 95 7.19 -3.02 -9.62
N LEU A 96 7.58 -3.46 -8.43
CA LEU A 96 6.70 -4.09 -7.45
C LEU A 96 6.26 -3.04 -6.43
N VAL A 97 5.05 -2.53 -6.57
CA VAL A 97 4.54 -1.50 -5.68
C VAL A 97 3.76 -2.15 -4.54
N GLN A 98 4.36 -2.12 -3.36
CA GLN A 98 3.80 -2.75 -2.17
C GLN A 98 2.93 -1.73 -1.42
N MET A 99 1.73 -1.41 -1.92
CA MET A 99 0.83 -0.40 -1.32
C MET A 99 0.02 -0.97 -0.13
N GLY A 100 0.74 -1.57 0.82
CA GLY A 100 0.21 -2.22 2.02
C GLY A 100 1.26 -2.24 3.13
N ALA A 101 1.14 -3.16 4.09
CA ALA A 101 1.88 -3.19 5.35
C ALA A 101 1.61 -1.95 6.22
N THR A 102 0.38 -1.84 6.69
CA THR A 102 -0.16 -0.77 7.51
C THR A 102 0.63 -0.67 8.81
N LEU A 103 1.53 0.31 8.87
CA LEU A 103 2.58 0.39 9.90
C LEU A 103 2.02 0.37 11.34
N PRO A 104 0.93 1.08 11.67
CA PRO A 104 0.40 1.11 13.03
C PRO A 104 -0.10 -0.23 13.55
N THR A 105 -0.53 -1.12 12.63
CA THR A 105 -1.08 -2.44 12.94
C THR A 105 -0.02 -3.53 12.94
N THR A 106 1.14 -3.30 12.30
CA THR A 106 2.19 -4.31 12.17
C THR A 106 3.13 -4.28 13.37
N ILE A 107 3.09 -5.33 14.20
CA ILE A 107 3.85 -5.39 15.45
C ILE A 107 4.76 -6.64 15.48
N PRO A 108 6.09 -6.48 15.66
CA PRO A 108 6.84 -5.23 15.57
C PRO A 108 7.02 -4.74 14.12
N PRO A 109 7.13 -3.43 13.87
CA PRO A 109 7.27 -2.86 12.52
C PRO A 109 8.60 -3.23 11.84
N ILE A 110 9.57 -3.74 12.60
CA ILE A 110 10.81 -4.31 12.03
C ILE A 110 10.52 -5.47 11.06
N ARG A 111 9.40 -6.19 11.22
CA ARG A 111 9.01 -7.23 10.24
C ARG A 111 8.76 -6.64 8.86
N VAL A 112 8.17 -5.45 8.77
CA VAL A 112 7.98 -4.76 7.48
C VAL A 112 9.34 -4.46 6.84
N ALA A 113 10.31 -3.98 7.62
CA ALA A 113 11.65 -3.71 7.11
C ALA A 113 12.33 -4.98 6.56
N GLU A 114 12.20 -6.12 7.25
CA GLU A 114 12.77 -7.41 6.83
C GLU A 114 12.06 -7.96 5.60
N GLU A 115 10.72 -7.96 5.60
CA GLU A 115 9.91 -8.48 4.50
C GLU A 115 10.11 -7.66 3.23
N TYR A 116 10.20 -6.33 3.33
CA TYR A 116 10.49 -5.47 2.19
C TYR A 116 11.93 -5.64 1.72
N ALA A 117 12.91 -5.76 2.62
CA ALA A 117 14.28 -6.07 2.22
C ALA A 117 14.36 -7.42 1.47
N MET A 118 13.57 -8.41 1.90
CA MET A 118 13.48 -9.70 1.22
C MET A 118 12.84 -9.57 -0.16
N LEU A 119 11.73 -8.83 -0.29
CA LEU A 119 11.10 -8.56 -1.59
C LEU A 119 12.04 -7.81 -2.54
N ASP A 120 12.78 -6.84 -2.03
CA ASP A 120 13.79 -6.10 -2.80
C ASP A 120 14.88 -7.03 -3.33
N CYS A 121 15.39 -7.93 -2.47
CA CYS A 121 16.35 -8.97 -2.86
C CYS A 121 15.78 -9.93 -3.92
N ILE A 122 14.56 -10.46 -3.72
CA ILE A 122 13.94 -11.41 -4.65
C ILE A 122 13.70 -10.75 -6.01
N SER A 123 13.29 -9.49 -6.00
CA SER A 123 12.94 -8.75 -7.22
C SER A 123 14.15 -8.22 -7.98
N GLY A 124 15.34 -8.26 -7.40
CA GLY A 124 16.52 -7.64 -8.01
C GLY A 124 16.46 -6.11 -7.99
N GLY A 125 15.86 -5.51 -6.94
CA GLY A 125 15.91 -4.06 -6.74
C GLY A 125 14.73 -3.31 -7.34
N ARG A 126 13.60 -3.99 -7.57
CA ARG A 126 12.41 -3.41 -8.22
C ARG A 126 11.31 -3.05 -7.21
N LEU A 127 11.57 -3.15 -5.91
CA LEU A 127 10.58 -2.83 -4.89
C LEU A 127 10.33 -1.32 -4.81
N VAL A 128 9.06 -0.95 -4.72
CA VAL A 128 8.60 0.34 -4.22
C VAL A 128 7.85 0.07 -2.91
N ALA A 129 8.38 0.62 -1.82
CA ALA A 129 7.90 0.41 -0.46
C ALA A 129 6.71 1.34 -0.17
N GLY A 130 5.49 0.85 -0.33
CA GLY A 130 4.32 1.55 0.18
C GLY A 130 4.26 1.45 1.70
N MET A 131 3.95 2.55 2.37
CA MET A 131 3.80 2.61 3.82
C MET A 131 2.50 3.33 4.17
N PRO A 132 1.35 2.62 4.18
CA PRO A 132 0.08 3.22 4.54
C PRO A 132 0.00 3.51 6.04
N LEU A 133 -0.65 4.63 6.36
CA LEU A 133 -1.16 4.89 7.71
C LEU A 133 -2.20 3.84 8.09
N GLY A 134 -3.09 3.47 7.16
CA GLY A 134 -4.24 2.61 7.43
C GLY A 134 -5.53 3.42 7.55
N THR A 135 -6.65 2.78 7.23
CA THR A 135 -7.97 3.36 7.47
C THR A 135 -8.42 3.05 8.90
N ALA A 136 -9.38 3.80 9.44
CA ALA A 136 -10.00 3.46 10.73
C ALA A 136 -10.69 2.08 10.69
N MET A 137 -11.11 1.63 9.51
CA MET A 137 -11.73 0.32 9.34
C MET A 137 -10.72 -0.79 9.60
N ASP A 138 -9.58 -0.73 8.92
CA ASP A 138 -8.55 -1.76 9.04
C ASP A 138 -7.78 -1.64 10.36
N ALA A 139 -7.35 -0.43 10.74
CA ALA A 139 -6.49 -0.26 11.91
C ALA A 139 -7.24 -0.26 13.25
N ASP A 140 -8.30 0.53 13.35
CA ASP A 140 -8.97 0.77 14.62
C ASP A 140 -10.00 -0.32 14.92
N LEU A 141 -10.81 -0.71 13.92
CA LEU A 141 -11.89 -1.67 14.11
C LEU A 141 -11.41 -3.13 13.99
N CYS A 142 -10.59 -3.47 13.00
CA CYS A 142 -10.11 -4.84 12.83
C CYS A 142 -8.98 -5.20 13.80
N TYR A 143 -8.01 -4.29 13.99
CA TYR A 143 -6.83 -4.53 14.82
C TYR A 143 -6.86 -3.86 16.19
N GLY A 144 -7.89 -3.07 16.50
CA GLY A 144 -8.07 -2.50 17.84
C GLY A 144 -7.05 -1.40 18.17
N ILE A 145 -6.45 -0.75 17.17
CA ILE A 145 -5.54 0.37 17.42
C ILE A 145 -6.34 1.56 17.92
N THR A 146 -5.89 2.17 19.02
CA THR A 146 -6.52 3.38 19.55
C THR A 146 -6.40 4.51 18.51
N PRO A 147 -7.50 5.14 18.05
CA PRO A 147 -7.46 6.11 16.96
C PRO A 147 -6.52 7.30 17.19
N ILE A 148 -6.36 7.74 18.46
CA ILE A 148 -5.47 8.85 18.80
C ILE A 148 -3.98 8.48 18.72
N GLU A 149 -3.64 7.20 18.85
CA GLU A 149 -2.26 6.71 18.76
C GLU A 149 -1.83 6.44 17.31
N HIS A 150 -2.80 6.40 16.40
CA HIS A 150 -2.64 5.90 15.04
C HIS A 150 -1.47 6.57 14.28
N ARG A 151 -1.41 7.91 14.30
CA ARG A 151 -0.36 8.67 13.62
C ARG A 151 0.99 8.61 14.32
N ASP A 152 1.02 8.67 15.64
CA ASP A 152 2.28 8.64 16.37
C ASP A 152 2.96 7.26 16.24
N ARG A 153 2.17 6.18 16.25
CA ARG A 153 2.63 4.81 15.92
C ARG A 153 3.20 4.74 14.51
N TYR A 154 2.51 5.33 13.54
CA TYR A 154 2.97 5.37 12.15
C TYR A 154 4.32 6.08 12.02
N TYR A 155 4.48 7.26 12.60
CA TYR A 155 5.75 8.01 12.53
C TYR A 155 6.90 7.24 13.20
N GLU A 156 6.66 6.66 14.37
CA GLU A 156 7.70 5.88 15.06
C GLU A 156 8.09 4.62 14.27
N ALA A 157 7.11 3.90 13.71
CA ALA A 157 7.36 2.72 12.87
C ALA A 157 8.14 3.08 11.60
N HIS A 158 7.75 4.16 10.93
CA HIS A 158 8.43 4.66 9.74
C HIS A 158 9.91 4.98 10.02
N ASP A 159 10.19 5.74 11.07
CA ASP A 159 11.55 6.15 11.42
C ASP A 159 12.41 4.95 11.82
N LEU A 160 11.83 3.97 12.53
CA LEU A 160 12.49 2.70 12.82
C LEU A 160 12.86 1.95 11.54
N ILE A 161 11.93 1.80 10.60
CA ILE A 161 12.16 1.06 9.35
C ILE A 161 13.26 1.73 8.52
N LEU A 162 13.18 3.05 8.31
CA LEU A 162 14.20 3.77 7.55
C LEU A 162 15.57 3.70 8.22
N LYS A 163 15.64 3.82 9.55
CA LYS A 163 16.89 3.66 10.30
C LYS A 163 17.42 2.23 10.19
N ALA A 164 16.54 1.23 10.24
CA ALA A 164 16.92 -0.18 10.10
C ALA A 164 17.52 -0.49 8.74
N TRP A 165 17.00 0.08 7.64
CA TRP A 165 17.60 -0.10 6.30
C TRP A 165 18.98 0.57 6.19
N GLN A 166 19.13 1.77 6.73
CA GLN A 166 20.34 2.59 6.53
C GLN A 166 21.47 2.32 7.53
N SER A 167 21.16 1.91 8.76
CA SER A 167 22.15 1.80 9.84
C SER A 167 23.20 0.75 9.52
N ARG A 168 24.48 1.10 9.63
CA ARG A 168 25.60 0.14 9.53
C ARG A 168 25.98 -0.47 10.88
N GLU A 169 25.31 -0.07 11.94
CA GLU A 169 25.55 -0.53 13.30
C GLU A 169 24.30 -1.21 13.86
N ILE A 170 24.52 -2.11 14.82
CA ILE A 170 23.45 -2.67 15.65
C ILE A 170 23.06 -1.61 16.68
N PHE A 171 21.77 -1.31 16.82
CA PHE A 171 21.29 -0.27 17.72
C PHE A 171 20.06 -0.70 18.51
N ALA A 172 19.81 -0.09 19.67
CA ALA A 172 18.54 -0.23 20.37
C ALA A 172 17.52 0.81 19.85
N TRP A 173 16.26 0.41 19.74
CA TRP A 173 15.14 1.32 19.51
C TRP A 173 14.28 1.36 20.77
N ASN A 174 14.22 2.52 21.42
CA ASN A 174 13.48 2.73 22.67
C ASN A 174 12.40 3.80 22.44
N GLY A 175 11.48 3.53 21.52
CA GLY A 175 10.39 4.45 21.23
C GLY A 175 9.25 4.34 22.24
N LYS A 176 8.18 5.12 22.03
CA LYS A 176 6.99 5.13 22.89
C LYS A 176 6.14 3.88 22.64
N TYR A 177 6.02 3.46 21.39
CA TYR A 177 5.16 2.35 20.98
C TYR A 177 5.92 1.05 20.74
N PHE A 178 7.17 1.13 20.33
CA PHE A 178 8.00 -0.01 19.98
C PHE A 178 9.33 0.04 20.73
N GLN A 179 9.70 -1.07 21.36
CA GLN A 179 10.98 -1.22 22.05
C GLN A 179 11.68 -2.48 21.55
N LEU A 180 12.82 -2.29 20.87
CA LEU A 180 13.66 -3.36 20.36
C LEU A 180 15.06 -3.19 20.95
N PRO A 181 15.52 -4.10 21.83
CA PRO A 181 16.82 -3.97 22.48
C PRO A 181 17.99 -4.08 21.50
N MET A 182 17.77 -4.75 20.36
CA MET A 182 18.79 -5.01 19.36
C MET A 182 18.16 -5.05 17.97
N VAL A 183 18.26 -3.94 17.24
CA VAL A 183 17.90 -3.84 15.83
C VAL A 183 19.11 -4.18 14.98
N ASN A 184 19.00 -5.27 14.24
CA ASN A 184 20.00 -5.77 13.31
C ASN A 184 19.26 -6.38 12.12
N LEU A 185 19.10 -5.62 11.04
CA LEU A 185 18.22 -6.01 9.93
C LEU A 185 18.90 -7.04 9.01
N TRP A 186 18.20 -8.16 8.76
CA TRP A 186 18.56 -9.19 7.78
C TRP A 186 17.32 -9.68 7.00
N PRO A 187 17.34 -9.72 5.66
CA PRO A 187 18.38 -9.19 4.77
C PRO A 187 18.39 -7.65 4.76
N ARG A 188 19.36 -7.06 4.07
CA ARG A 188 19.36 -5.63 3.72
C ARG A 188 18.75 -5.45 2.32
N PRO A 189 18.04 -4.34 2.04
CA PRO A 189 17.65 -4.02 0.68
C PRO A 189 18.90 -3.81 -0.19
N ILE A 190 18.78 -4.12 -1.46
CA ILE A 190 19.84 -3.92 -2.44
C ILE A 190 19.83 -2.49 -3.00
N GLN A 191 18.66 -1.84 -3.02
CA GLN A 191 18.54 -0.44 -3.42
C GLN A 191 19.18 0.48 -2.38
N THR A 192 19.88 1.52 -2.86
CA THR A 192 20.57 2.51 -2.02
C THR A 192 19.94 3.90 -2.27
N PRO A 193 19.66 4.70 -1.22
CA PRO A 193 19.88 4.41 0.21
C PRO A 193 18.92 3.37 0.80
N TYR A 194 17.76 3.18 0.20
CA TYR A 194 16.73 2.17 0.49
C TYR A 194 15.70 2.19 -0.67
N PRO A 195 14.75 1.23 -0.74
CA PRO A 195 13.71 1.22 -1.77
C PRO A 195 12.86 2.51 -1.77
N PRO A 196 12.45 3.06 -2.93
CA PRO A 196 11.59 4.24 -2.98
C PRO A 196 10.33 4.08 -2.13
N VAL A 197 10.00 5.10 -1.33
CA VAL A 197 8.87 5.04 -0.39
C VAL A 197 7.67 5.82 -0.94
N TRP A 198 6.51 5.16 -0.95
CA TRP A 198 5.24 5.73 -1.39
C TRP A 198 4.25 5.78 -0.22
N ILE A 199 3.65 6.94 0.02
CA ILE A 199 2.69 7.15 1.12
C ILE A 199 1.30 7.35 0.54
N PRO A 200 0.39 6.36 0.66
CA PRO A 200 -0.99 6.55 0.24
C PRO A 200 -1.73 7.48 1.20
N GLY A 201 -2.67 8.25 0.67
CA GLY A 201 -3.58 9.01 1.51
C GLY A 201 -4.72 9.66 0.76
N SER A 202 -5.69 10.17 1.51
CA SER A 202 -6.95 10.69 0.98
C SER A 202 -7.07 12.22 1.04
N GLY A 203 -5.94 12.94 0.96
CA GLY A 203 -5.91 14.42 0.93
C GLY A 203 -5.70 15.10 2.28
N SER A 204 -5.21 14.40 3.31
CA SER A 204 -4.94 15.03 4.61
C SER A 204 -3.65 15.87 4.56
N LEU A 205 -3.74 17.13 4.99
CA LEU A 205 -2.60 18.07 4.97
C LEU A 205 -1.38 17.56 5.72
N SER A 206 -1.59 16.83 6.83
CA SER A 206 -0.51 16.21 7.59
C SER A 206 0.18 15.07 6.86
N THR A 207 -0.52 14.34 5.99
CA THR A 207 0.13 13.36 5.09
C THR A 207 0.95 14.06 4.01
N TRP A 208 0.47 15.18 3.47
CA TRP A 208 1.23 15.98 2.50
C TRP A 208 2.52 16.54 3.13
N ASP A 209 2.40 17.16 4.30
CA ASP A 209 3.54 17.68 5.07
C ASP A 209 4.54 16.57 5.40
N PHE A 210 4.07 15.42 5.88
CA PHE A 210 4.93 14.27 6.16
C PHE A 210 5.65 13.77 4.90
N SER A 211 4.90 13.50 3.82
CA SER A 211 5.48 12.99 2.57
C SER A 211 6.53 13.95 2.01
N ALA A 212 6.24 15.25 2.05
CA ALA A 212 7.14 16.27 1.52
C ALA A 212 8.40 16.47 2.38
N LYS A 213 8.27 16.42 3.72
CA LYS A 213 9.43 16.50 4.65
C LYS A 213 10.41 15.34 4.50
N HIS A 214 9.92 14.16 4.15
CA HIS A 214 10.73 12.96 3.99
C HIS A 214 11.10 12.64 2.53
N ASP A 215 10.74 13.51 1.58
CA ASP A 215 10.95 13.31 0.13
C ASP A 215 10.29 12.04 -0.43
N HIS A 216 9.13 11.66 0.12
CA HIS A 216 8.36 10.50 -0.31
C HIS A 216 7.33 10.86 -1.39
N CYS A 217 6.99 9.88 -2.23
CA CYS A 217 5.90 10.03 -3.19
C CYS A 217 4.55 9.98 -2.46
N TYR A 218 3.76 11.04 -2.58
CA TYR A 218 2.38 11.05 -2.11
C TYR A 218 1.46 10.38 -3.15
N CYS A 219 0.74 9.33 -2.75
CA CYS A 219 -0.18 8.62 -3.63
C CYS A 219 -1.64 8.87 -3.23
N PHE A 220 -2.37 9.66 -4.02
CA PHE A 220 -3.79 9.86 -3.79
C PHE A 220 -4.61 8.67 -4.29
N LEU A 221 -5.22 7.90 -3.38
CA LEU A 221 -6.10 6.79 -3.75
C LEU A 221 -7.52 7.31 -4.04
N SER A 222 -7.74 7.80 -5.26
CA SER A 222 -9.06 8.27 -5.73
C SER A 222 -9.98 7.10 -6.08
N TYR A 223 -11.03 6.89 -5.30
CA TYR A 223 -12.15 6.02 -5.66
C TYR A 223 -13.38 6.79 -6.15
N TYR A 224 -13.30 8.13 -6.18
CA TYR A 224 -14.41 9.05 -6.50
C TYR A 224 -14.22 9.77 -7.85
N GLY A 225 -13.30 9.26 -8.68
CA GLY A 225 -13.05 9.75 -10.04
C GLY A 225 -12.36 11.12 -10.12
N ASN A 226 -12.48 11.76 -11.30
CA ASN A 226 -11.74 12.96 -11.68
C ASN A 226 -12.06 14.20 -10.81
N ASN A 227 -13.32 14.37 -10.37
CA ASN A 227 -13.73 15.59 -9.67
C ASN A 227 -13.04 15.76 -8.32
N LEU A 228 -12.93 14.69 -7.54
CA LEU A 228 -12.18 14.72 -6.28
C LEU A 228 -10.68 14.63 -6.52
N GLY A 229 -10.25 13.77 -7.45
CA GLY A 229 -8.85 13.61 -7.84
C GLY A 229 -8.19 14.92 -8.22
N LYS A 230 -8.79 15.67 -9.14
CA LYS A 230 -8.25 16.95 -9.56
C LYS A 230 -8.10 17.93 -8.39
N ARG A 231 -9.14 18.10 -7.57
CA ARG A 231 -9.10 19.03 -6.43
C ARG A 231 -8.00 18.69 -5.43
N VAL A 232 -7.87 17.41 -5.08
CA VAL A 232 -6.86 16.96 -4.10
C VAL A 232 -5.46 17.13 -4.68
N MET A 233 -5.24 16.76 -5.94
CA MET A 233 -3.93 16.88 -6.58
C MET A 233 -3.53 18.32 -6.85
N ASP A 234 -4.45 19.18 -7.30
CA ASP A 234 -4.21 20.62 -7.45
C ASP A 234 -3.79 21.22 -6.09
N GLY A 235 -4.52 20.89 -5.01
CA GLY A 235 -4.19 21.35 -3.66
C GLY A 235 -2.83 20.83 -3.15
N PHE A 236 -2.44 19.60 -3.50
CA PHE A 236 -1.12 19.07 -3.18
C PHE A 236 0.00 19.86 -3.89
N TRP A 237 -0.17 20.18 -5.18
CA TRP A 237 0.83 20.95 -5.92
C TRP A 237 0.88 22.42 -5.46
N GLU A 238 -0.25 23.03 -5.13
CA GLU A 238 -0.26 24.36 -4.47
C GLU A 238 0.49 24.32 -3.12
N PHE A 239 0.36 23.23 -2.36
CA PHE A 239 1.13 23.03 -1.13
C PHE A 239 2.63 22.91 -1.41
N VAL A 240 3.05 22.16 -2.43
CA VAL A 240 4.46 22.04 -2.85
C VAL A 240 5.02 23.41 -3.22
N ASP A 241 4.33 24.17 -4.07
CA ASP A 241 4.73 25.51 -4.51
C ASP A 241 4.84 26.49 -3.34
N LYS A 242 3.81 26.54 -2.48
CA LYS A 242 3.76 27.45 -1.33
C LYS A 242 4.90 27.20 -0.34
N ASN A 243 5.35 25.97 -0.20
CA ASN A 243 6.45 25.60 0.70
C ASN A 243 7.82 25.59 -0.01
N SER A 244 7.90 26.03 -1.27
CA SER A 244 9.15 26.05 -2.05
C SER A 244 9.85 24.69 -2.13
N ILE A 245 9.04 23.62 -2.22
CA ILE A 245 9.52 22.25 -2.34
C ILE A 245 9.76 21.95 -3.82
N ASP A 246 10.81 21.19 -4.14
CA ASP A 246 11.16 20.86 -5.51
C ASP A 246 9.97 20.19 -6.26
N PRO A 247 9.56 20.72 -7.43
CA PRO A 247 8.39 20.25 -8.18
C PRO A 247 8.69 18.99 -9.00
N ASN A 248 9.45 18.04 -8.43
CA ASN A 248 9.70 16.74 -9.03
C ASN A 248 8.36 16.07 -9.40
N PRO A 249 8.10 15.77 -10.70
CA PRO A 249 6.83 15.20 -11.12
C PRO A 249 6.57 13.78 -10.56
N TYR A 250 7.58 13.12 -9.99
CA TYR A 250 7.45 11.82 -9.32
C TYR A 250 7.15 11.91 -7.82
N ARG A 251 6.97 13.13 -7.29
CA ARG A 251 6.57 13.36 -5.89
C ARG A 251 5.10 13.00 -5.63
N ALA A 252 4.31 12.83 -6.69
CA ALA A 252 2.89 12.56 -6.56
C ALA A 252 2.42 11.50 -7.58
N GLY A 253 1.53 10.63 -7.11
CA GLY A 253 0.75 9.71 -7.92
C GLY A 253 -0.73 9.81 -7.56
N PHE A 254 -1.60 9.36 -8.46
CA PHE A 254 -3.03 9.26 -8.18
C PHE A 254 -3.60 7.99 -8.78
N LEU A 255 -4.56 7.38 -8.08
CA LEU A 255 -5.33 6.26 -8.58
C LEU A 255 -6.42 6.76 -9.52
N GLN A 256 -6.58 6.09 -10.66
CA GLN A 256 -7.63 6.35 -11.62
C GLN A 256 -8.35 5.05 -11.94
N LEU A 257 -9.67 5.03 -11.78
CA LEU A 257 -10.49 3.95 -12.30
C LEU A 257 -10.58 4.09 -13.82
N VAL A 258 -10.23 3.03 -14.53
CA VAL A 258 -10.27 2.95 -15.99
C VAL A 258 -11.18 1.79 -16.38
N ALA A 259 -12.24 2.10 -17.12
CA ALA A 259 -13.09 1.11 -17.76
C ALA A 259 -12.81 1.14 -19.26
N VAL A 260 -12.68 -0.03 -19.87
CA VAL A 260 -12.48 -0.19 -21.32
C VAL A 260 -13.52 -1.17 -21.81
N SER A 261 -14.30 -0.75 -22.79
CA SER A 261 -15.33 -1.55 -23.45
C SER A 261 -15.36 -1.23 -24.95
N GLU A 262 -16.09 -2.04 -25.73
CA GLU A 262 -16.19 -1.81 -27.18
C GLU A 262 -17.03 -0.56 -27.50
N THR A 263 -17.87 -0.12 -26.57
CA THR A 263 -18.76 1.04 -26.72
C THR A 263 -18.97 1.76 -25.39
N ASP A 264 -19.13 3.08 -25.38
CA ASP A 264 -19.39 3.87 -24.16
C ASP A 264 -20.63 3.44 -23.33
N ALA A 265 -21.56 2.70 -23.94
CA ALA A 265 -22.76 2.21 -23.27
C ALA A 265 -22.52 0.94 -22.43
N GLN A 266 -21.41 0.23 -22.66
CA GLN A 266 -20.99 -1.00 -21.97
C GLN A 266 -20.04 -0.66 -20.83
#